data_AF-A0A430Q6B6-F1
#
_entry.id   AF-A0A430Q6B6-F1
#
_cell.length_a   1.000
_cell.length_b   1.000
_cell.length_c   1.000
_cell.angle_alpha   90.00
_cell.angle_beta   90.00
_cell.angle_gamma   90.00
#
_symmetry.space_group_name_H-M   'P 1'
#
loop_
_entity.id
_entity.type
_entity.pdbx_description
1 polymer ?
#
loop_
_entity_poly.entity_id
_entity_poly.type
_entity_poly.pdbx_seq_one_letter_code
_entity_poly.pdbx_strand_id
1 'polypeptide(L)'
;MSIIFRHPYTNEPILFTKGADSSIMNRLDNTGLNSRELITATQEQIDHYSRLGLRTLVIAERLLTEDELHEWLKEVYEIETGDENSTEAMMIMMDKLERNFILLGATGIEDRLQNGVPETIDALREAGMHVWMLTGDKQETAVNIARSANLITPQHRVMYINSRSEV
;
A
#
# COMPACT_ATOMS: atom_id res chain seq x y z
N MET A 1 3.38 3.30 5.48
CA MET A 1 4.40 4.29 5.91
C MET A 1 3.65 5.46 6.46
N SER A 2 3.99 5.87 7.67
CA SER A 2 3.28 6.93 8.38
C SER A 2 4.25 7.97 8.92
N ILE A 3 3.74 9.18 9.10
CA ILE A 3 4.46 10.32 9.68
C ILE A 3 3.54 11.04 10.65
N ILE A 4 4.12 11.54 11.74
CA ILE A 4 3.43 12.46 12.65
C ILE A 4 4.04 13.84 12.45
N PHE A 5 3.20 14.85 12.32
CA PHE A 5 3.64 16.23 12.33
C PHE A 5 2.63 17.12 13.04
N ARG A 6 3.05 18.34 13.36
CA ARG A 6 2.16 19.37 13.90
C ARG A 6 1.71 20.29 12.78
N HIS A 7 0.41 20.47 12.66
CA HIS A 7 -0.16 21.35 11.66
C HIS A 7 0.34 22.80 11.91
N PRO A 8 0.87 23.51 10.90
CA PRO A 8 1.61 24.76 11.12
C PRO A 8 0.75 25.90 11.68
N TYR A 9 -0.58 25.84 11.51
CA TYR A 9 -1.49 26.90 11.95
C TYR A 9 -2.27 26.56 13.22
N THR A 10 -2.73 25.31 13.36
CA THR A 10 -3.53 24.86 14.52
C THR A 10 -2.66 24.25 15.61
N ASN A 11 -1.40 23.91 15.30
CA ASN A 11 -0.46 23.18 16.15
C ASN A 11 -0.93 21.78 16.57
N GLU A 12 -2.06 21.31 16.02
CA GLU A 12 -2.62 20.00 16.30
C GLU A 12 -1.71 18.90 15.74
N PRO A 13 -1.49 17.81 16.50
CA PRO A 13 -0.72 16.68 16.03
C PRO A 13 -1.57 15.82 15.09
N ILE A 14 -1.03 15.56 13.90
CA ILE A 14 -1.68 14.77 12.86
C ILE A 14 -0.78 13.61 12.45
N LEU A 15 -1.34 12.41 12.48
CA LEU A 15 -0.75 11.22 11.90
C LEU A 15 -1.23 11.07 10.46
N PHE A 16 -0.33 11.14 9.50
CA PHE A 16 -0.60 10.81 8.11
C PHE A 16 -0.06 9.43 7.78
N THR A 17 -0.79 8.67 6.98
CA THR A 17 -0.34 7.38 6.47
C THR A 17 -0.57 7.23 4.98
N LYS A 18 0.33 6.51 4.33
CA LYS A 18 0.14 5.99 2.97
C LYS A 18 0.52 4.52 2.89
N GLY A 19 -0.21 3.77 2.08
CA GLY A 19 -0.07 2.32 2.01
C GLY A 19 -0.99 1.67 0.99
N ALA A 20 -0.94 0.33 0.95
CA ALA A 20 -1.87 -0.45 0.15
C ALA A 20 -3.31 -0.28 0.66
N ASP A 21 -4.27 -0.44 -0.24
CA ASP A 21 -5.70 -0.44 0.07
C ASP A 21 -6.06 -1.51 1.11
N SER A 22 -5.54 -2.73 0.97
CA SER A 22 -5.77 -3.81 1.94
C SER A 22 -5.24 -3.48 3.35
N SER A 23 -4.21 -2.63 3.45
CA SER A 23 -3.62 -2.25 4.72
C SER A 23 -4.39 -1.11 5.38
N ILE A 24 -4.80 -0.09 4.62
CA ILE A 24 -5.41 1.13 5.18
C ILE A 24 -6.93 1.05 5.28
N MET A 25 -7.61 0.46 4.29
CA MET A 25 -9.08 0.43 4.26
C MET A 25 -9.67 -0.29 5.47
N ASN A 26 -8.97 -1.30 6.00
CA ASN A 26 -9.36 -2.05 7.20
C ASN A 26 -9.07 -1.30 8.52
N ARG A 27 -8.38 -0.16 8.46
CA ARG A 27 -7.99 0.67 9.61
C ARG A 27 -8.73 2.00 9.66
N LEU A 28 -9.68 2.22 8.75
CA LEU A 28 -10.51 3.41 8.72
C LEU A 28 -11.46 3.46 9.94
N ASP A 29 -11.73 4.67 10.39
CA ASP A 29 -12.73 4.91 11.44
C ASP A 29 -14.15 4.56 10.95
N ASN A 30 -14.93 3.94 11.82
CA ASN A 30 -16.32 3.55 11.59
C ASN A 30 -17.32 4.46 12.32
N THR A 31 -16.87 5.49 13.04
CA THR A 31 -17.71 6.30 13.94
C THR A 31 -18.42 7.47 13.24
N GLY A 32 -18.18 7.67 11.94
CA GLY A 32 -18.97 8.55 11.08
C GLY A 32 -18.20 9.70 10.43
N LEU A 33 -16.91 9.87 10.73
CA LEU A 33 -16.05 10.82 10.02
C LEU A 33 -15.83 10.40 8.56
N ASN A 34 -15.85 9.08 8.31
CA ASN A 34 -15.86 8.53 6.96
C ASN A 34 -17.30 8.27 6.51
N SER A 35 -17.74 8.93 5.44
CA SER A 35 -18.98 8.55 4.77
C SER A 35 -18.80 7.20 4.06
N ARG A 36 -19.76 6.28 4.24
CA ARG A 36 -19.77 4.99 3.55
C ARG A 36 -19.79 5.16 2.03
N GLU A 37 -20.44 6.20 1.54
CA GLU A 37 -20.46 6.55 0.11
C GLU A 37 -19.06 6.90 -0.39
N LEU A 38 -18.30 7.69 0.39
CA LEU A 38 -16.94 8.09 0.05
C LEU A 38 -15.97 6.89 0.04
N ILE A 39 -16.07 6.00 1.04
CA ILE A 39 -15.29 4.76 1.08
C ILE A 39 -15.58 3.90 -0.16
N THR A 40 -16.88 3.71 -0.48
CA THR A 40 -17.30 2.87 -1.60
C THR A 40 -16.82 3.45 -2.93
N ALA A 41 -17.04 4.75 -3.16
CA ALA A 41 -16.59 5.43 -4.37
C ALA A 41 -15.05 5.37 -4.53
N THR A 42 -14.30 5.53 -3.44
CA THR A 42 -12.84 5.44 -3.47
C THR A 42 -12.39 4.01 -3.81
N GLN A 43 -13.05 2.98 -3.27
CA GLN A 43 -12.74 1.59 -3.61
C GLN A 43 -12.98 1.30 -5.10
N GLU A 44 -14.09 1.80 -5.66
CA GLU A 44 -14.38 1.65 -7.10
C GLU A 44 -13.29 2.30 -7.97
N GLN A 45 -12.76 3.45 -7.57
CA GLN A 45 -11.63 4.12 -8.24
C GLN A 45 -10.34 3.31 -8.12
N ILE A 46 -10.03 2.76 -6.95
CA ILE A 46 -8.86 1.89 -6.74
C ILE A 46 -8.93 0.66 -7.65
N ASP A 47 -10.10 0.03 -7.75
CA ASP A 47 -10.31 -1.12 -8.62
C ASP A 47 -10.18 -0.74 -10.09
N HIS A 48 -10.67 0.44 -10.47
CA HIS A 48 -10.50 0.98 -11.82
C HIS A 48 -9.03 1.22 -12.16
N TYR A 49 -8.26 1.87 -11.28
CA TYR A 49 -6.83 2.08 -11.45
C TYR A 49 -6.04 0.76 -11.55
N SER A 50 -6.41 -0.23 -10.74
CA SER A 50 -5.80 -1.56 -10.80
C SER A 50 -6.05 -2.24 -12.15
N ARG A 51 -7.27 -2.11 -12.70
CA ARG A 51 -7.59 -2.61 -14.05
C ARG A 51 -6.78 -1.92 -15.16
N LEU A 52 -6.47 -0.63 -14.98
CA LEU A 52 -5.59 0.12 -15.87
C LEU A 52 -4.10 -0.19 -15.68
N GLY A 53 -3.74 -1.04 -14.69
CA GLY A 53 -2.36 -1.40 -14.41
C GLY A 53 -1.58 -0.35 -13.61
N LEU A 54 -2.28 0.62 -13.01
CA LEU A 54 -1.67 1.63 -12.15
C LEU A 54 -1.40 1.05 -10.76
N ARG A 55 -0.27 1.41 -10.16
CA ARG A 55 0.04 1.13 -8.76
C ARG A 55 -0.81 2.05 -7.88
N THR A 56 -1.63 1.47 -7.02
CA THR A 56 -2.51 2.23 -6.13
C THR A 56 -1.90 2.44 -4.75
N LEU A 57 -2.10 3.62 -4.19
CA LEU A 57 -1.83 3.92 -2.78
C LEU A 57 -3.04 4.64 -2.19
N VAL A 58 -3.42 4.25 -0.99
CA VAL A 58 -4.43 4.93 -0.20
C VAL A 58 -3.72 5.88 0.76
N ILE A 59 -4.29 7.07 0.95
CA ILE A 59 -3.79 8.09 1.85
C ILE A 59 -4.90 8.38 2.86
N ALA A 60 -4.53 8.40 4.13
CA ALA A 60 -5.45 8.66 5.22
C ALA A 60 -4.73 9.42 6.35
N GLU A 61 -5.49 10.11 7.17
CA GLU A 61 -4.98 10.87 8.31
C GLU A 61 -5.73 10.52 9.59
N ARG A 62 -5.13 10.83 10.74
CA ARG A 62 -5.78 10.76 12.04
C ARG A 62 -5.33 11.94 12.87
N LEU A 63 -6.31 12.70 13.37
CA LEU A 63 -6.05 13.70 14.39
C LEU A 63 -5.73 12.99 15.70
N LEU A 64 -4.60 13.33 16.30
CA LEU A 64 -4.20 12.83 17.60
C LEU A 64 -4.55 13.87 18.66
N THR A 65 -4.87 13.41 19.86
CA THR A 65 -4.86 14.29 21.02
C THR A 65 -3.43 14.50 21.51
N GLU A 66 -3.20 15.58 22.26
CA GLU A 66 -1.89 15.82 22.89
C GLU A 66 -1.51 14.67 23.82
N ASP A 67 -2.46 14.16 24.61
CA ASP A 67 -2.22 13.06 25.55
C ASP A 67 -1.81 11.78 24.80
N GLU A 68 -2.52 11.40 23.73
CA GLU A 68 -2.14 10.25 22.89
C GLU A 68 -0.73 10.40 22.31
N LEU A 69 -0.36 11.60 21.84
CA LEU A 69 0.98 11.83 21.29
C LEU A 69 2.06 11.72 22.37
N HIS A 70 1.82 12.27 23.56
CA HIS A 70 2.78 12.20 24.67
C HIS A 70 2.96 10.76 25.16
N GLU A 71 1.88 9.99 25.30
CA GLU A 71 1.95 8.58 25.68
C GLU A 71 2.71 7.76 24.63
N TRP A 72 2.42 7.98 23.35
CA TRP A 72 3.11 7.29 22.27
C TRP A 72 4.61 7.63 22.23
N LEU A 73 5.00 8.90 22.37
CA LEU A 73 6.40 9.32 22.42
C LEU A 73 7.15 8.69 23.60
N LYS A 74 6.46 8.54 24.74
CA LYS A 74 7.02 7.87 25.92
C LYS A 74 7.26 6.39 25.65
N GLU A 75 6.29 5.68 25.07
CA GLU A 75 6.43 4.25 24.72
C GLU A 75 7.56 4.04 23.68
N VAL A 76 7.68 4.94 22.69
CA VAL A 76 8.80 4.93 21.72
C VAL A 76 10.14 5.05 22.44
N TYR A 77 10.28 6.04 23.34
CA TYR A 77 11.51 6.26 24.09
C TYR A 77 11.90 5.05 24.95
N GLU A 78 10.93 4.43 25.63
CA GLU A 78 11.15 3.24 26.45
C GLU A 78 11.62 2.04 25.61
N ILE A 79 11.05 1.83 24.42
CA ILE A 79 11.46 0.76 23.51
C ILE A 79 12.86 1.02 22.94
N GLU A 80 13.14 2.24 22.50
CA GLU A 80 14.44 2.59 21.89
C GLU A 80 15.61 2.59 22.89
N THR A 81 15.34 2.85 24.18
CA THR A 81 16.35 2.89 25.24
C THR A 81 16.46 1.59 26.05
N GLY A 82 15.56 0.63 25.81
CA GLY A 82 15.58 -0.67 26.46
C GLY A 82 16.74 -1.57 26.01
N ASP A 83 17.10 -2.55 26.86
CA ASP A 83 18.19 -3.49 26.61
C ASP A 83 17.91 -4.45 25.44
N GLU A 84 16.64 -4.72 25.14
CA GLU A 84 16.21 -5.46 23.96
C GLU A 84 15.53 -4.49 22.98
N ASN A 85 16.28 -4.06 21.97
CA ASN A 85 15.75 -3.28 20.85
C ASN A 85 14.79 -4.18 20.03
N SER A 86 13.57 -4.35 20.53
CA SER A 86 12.61 -5.31 20.02
C SER A 86 11.82 -4.69 18.87
N THR A 87 12.25 -5.00 17.65
CA THR A 87 11.52 -4.71 16.40
C THR A 87 10.04 -5.10 16.53
N GLU A 88 9.73 -6.18 17.25
CA GLU A 88 8.36 -6.66 17.48
C GLU A 88 7.55 -5.69 18.37
N ALA A 89 8.13 -5.20 19.46
CA ALA A 89 7.47 -4.23 20.33
C ALA A 89 7.16 -2.93 19.57
N MET A 90 8.11 -2.46 18.75
CA MET A 90 7.89 -1.29 17.89
C MET A 90 6.76 -1.52 16.88
N MET A 91 6.70 -2.70 16.25
CA MET A 91 5.61 -3.06 15.33
C MET A 91 4.25 -3.08 16.02
N ILE A 92 4.14 -3.65 17.22
CA ILE A 92 2.88 -3.70 18.00
C ILE A 92 2.42 -2.29 18.36
N MET A 93 3.33 -1.44 18.82
CA MET A 93 3.01 -0.06 19.19
C MET A 93 2.57 0.77 17.97
N MET A 94 3.25 0.62 16.82
CA MET A 94 2.83 1.27 15.57
C MET A 94 1.46 0.77 15.11
N ASP A 95 1.18 -0.52 15.23
CA ASP A 95 -0.11 -1.11 14.85
C ASP A 95 -1.28 -0.57 15.70
N LYS A 96 -1.04 -0.25 16.97
CA LYS A 96 -2.04 0.41 17.84
C LYS A 96 -2.30 1.84 17.38
N LEU A 97 -1.25 2.59 17.04
CA LEU A 97 -1.37 3.99 16.62
C LEU A 97 -2.05 4.13 15.24
N GLU A 98 -1.73 3.22 14.31
CA GLU A 98 -2.22 3.22 12.94
C GLU A 98 -3.63 2.62 12.82
N ARG A 99 -4.63 3.23 13.47
CA ARG A 99 -6.05 2.82 13.45
C ARG A 99 -6.96 4.04 13.49
N ASN A 100 -8.24 3.87 13.19
CA ASN A 100 -9.25 4.95 13.21
C ASN A 100 -8.89 6.12 12.28
N PHE A 101 -8.45 5.80 11.07
CA PHE A 101 -8.07 6.81 10.08
C PHE A 101 -9.29 7.43 9.39
N ILE A 102 -9.17 8.70 9.03
CA ILE A 102 -10.03 9.43 8.11
C ILE A 102 -9.44 9.28 6.71
N LEU A 103 -10.23 8.74 5.79
CA LEU A 103 -9.82 8.54 4.40
C LEU A 103 -9.71 9.88 3.68
N LEU A 104 -8.53 10.17 3.14
CA LEU A 104 -8.30 11.37 2.32
C LEU A 104 -8.47 11.08 0.83
N GLY A 105 -8.11 9.87 0.40
CA GLY A 105 -8.33 9.41 -0.97
C GLY A 105 -7.33 8.35 -1.41
N ALA A 106 -7.23 8.16 -2.72
CA ALA A 106 -6.32 7.22 -3.35
C ALA A 106 -5.62 7.83 -4.56
N THR A 107 -4.41 7.34 -4.86
CA THR A 107 -3.63 7.72 -6.04
C THR A 107 -3.46 6.52 -6.97
N GLY A 108 -3.49 6.74 -8.28
CA GLY A 108 -3.06 5.77 -9.29
C GLY A 108 -1.77 6.23 -9.95
N ILE A 109 -0.68 5.48 -9.77
CA ILE A 109 0.65 5.81 -10.28
C ILE A 109 0.95 4.89 -11.46
N GLU A 110 1.28 5.47 -12.61
CA GLU A 110 1.74 4.70 -13.76
C GLU A 110 3.16 4.20 -13.51
N ASP A 111 3.33 2.88 -13.45
CA ASP A 111 4.66 2.25 -13.36
C ASP A 111 5.16 1.99 -14.79
N ARG A 112 5.89 2.97 -15.32
CA ARG A 112 6.43 2.87 -16.67
C ARG A 112 7.58 1.88 -16.70
N LEU A 113 7.53 0.98 -17.67
CA LEU A 113 8.68 0.14 -17.99
C LEU A 113 9.87 1.01 -18.39
N GLN A 114 11.06 0.53 -18.08
CA GLN A 114 12.27 1.12 -18.61
C GLN A 114 12.29 1.00 -20.14
N ASN A 115 12.91 1.97 -20.79
CA ASN A 115 13.06 1.96 -22.24
C ASN A 115 13.76 0.68 -22.70
N GLY A 116 13.23 0.01 -23.72
CA GLY A 116 13.84 -1.20 -24.29
C GLY A 116 13.48 -2.51 -23.60
N VAL A 117 12.68 -2.49 -22.52
CA VAL A 117 12.32 -3.74 -21.78
C VAL A 117 11.57 -4.74 -22.67
N PRO A 118 10.51 -4.37 -23.41
CA PRO A 118 9.81 -5.30 -24.29
C PRO A 118 10.74 -5.93 -25.34
N GLU A 119 11.54 -5.11 -26.02
CA GLU A 119 12.46 -5.53 -27.07
C GLU A 119 13.56 -6.45 -26.53
N THR A 120 14.04 -6.19 -25.31
CA THR A 120 15.04 -7.03 -24.64
C THR A 120 14.45 -8.39 -24.27
N ILE A 121 13.23 -8.43 -23.73
CA ILE A 121 12.55 -9.68 -23.39
C ILE A 121 12.33 -10.53 -24.64
N ASP A 122 11.92 -9.92 -25.75
CA ASP A 122 11.75 -10.61 -27.03
C ASP A 122 13.08 -11.19 -27.53
N ALA A 123 14.15 -10.40 -27.53
CA ALA A 123 15.48 -10.86 -27.95
C ALA A 123 16.01 -12.02 -27.08
N LEU A 124 15.80 -11.98 -25.76
CA LEU A 124 16.18 -13.08 -24.86
C LEU A 124 15.39 -14.37 -25.16
N ARG A 125 14.11 -14.25 -25.48
CA ARG A 125 13.26 -15.40 -25.84
C ARG A 125 13.64 -15.98 -27.20
N GLU A 126 13.94 -15.14 -28.19
CA GLU A 126 14.44 -15.57 -29.50
C GLU A 126 15.79 -16.30 -29.38
N ALA A 127 16.62 -15.91 -28.42
CA ALA A 127 17.86 -16.61 -28.07
C ALA A 127 17.65 -17.93 -27.32
N GLY A 128 16.39 -18.33 -27.05
CA GLY A 128 16.05 -19.58 -26.37
C GLY A 128 16.08 -19.50 -24.84
N MET A 129 16.11 -18.30 -24.25
CA MET A 129 16.10 -18.13 -22.79
C MET A 129 14.67 -18.08 -22.24
N HIS A 130 14.48 -18.63 -21.04
CA HIS A 130 13.23 -18.53 -20.30
C HIS A 130 13.28 -17.34 -19.33
N VAL A 131 12.37 -16.38 -19.50
CA VAL A 131 12.28 -15.18 -18.66
C VAL A 131 11.13 -15.35 -17.66
N TRP A 132 11.41 -15.14 -16.38
CA TRP A 132 10.44 -15.27 -15.28
C TRP A 132 10.35 -13.95 -14.53
N MET A 133 9.12 -13.51 -14.23
CA MET A 133 8.87 -12.31 -13.41
C MET A 133 8.48 -12.74 -12.00
N LEU A 134 9.23 -12.27 -11.01
CA LEU A 134 8.93 -12.43 -9.59
C LEU A 134 8.57 -11.04 -9.05
N THR A 135 7.35 -10.86 -8.56
CA THR A 135 6.89 -9.57 -8.00
C THR A 135 6.05 -9.80 -6.75
N GLY A 136 6.11 -8.83 -5.83
CA GLY A 136 5.26 -8.78 -4.64
C GLY A 136 4.00 -7.93 -4.84
N ASP A 137 3.75 -7.42 -6.05
CA ASP A 137 2.53 -6.68 -6.36
C ASP A 137 1.31 -7.60 -6.51
N LYS A 138 0.12 -6.99 -6.52
CA LYS A 138 -1.14 -7.70 -6.74
C LYS A 138 -1.12 -8.47 -8.07
N GLN A 139 -1.87 -9.55 -8.12
CA GLN A 139 -1.97 -10.42 -9.29
C GLN A 139 -2.37 -9.64 -10.55
N GLU A 140 -3.32 -8.71 -10.45
CA GLU A 140 -3.81 -7.88 -11.55
C GLU A 140 -2.71 -6.97 -12.10
N THR A 141 -1.95 -6.32 -11.21
CA THR A 141 -0.80 -5.47 -11.57
C THR A 141 0.29 -6.30 -12.24
N ALA A 142 0.63 -7.47 -11.68
CA ALA A 142 1.63 -8.36 -12.25
C ALA A 142 1.27 -8.79 -13.69
N VAL A 143 0.00 -9.15 -13.92
CA VAL A 143 -0.51 -9.50 -15.26
C VAL A 143 -0.41 -8.31 -16.22
N ASN A 144 -0.75 -7.10 -15.76
CA ASN A 144 -0.66 -5.90 -16.58
C ASN A 144 0.79 -5.54 -16.94
N ILE A 145 1.72 -5.57 -15.99
CA ILE A 145 3.15 -5.34 -16.25
C ILE A 145 3.72 -6.43 -17.18
N ALA A 146 3.34 -7.70 -16.98
CA ALA A 146 3.78 -8.78 -17.86
C ALA A 146 3.27 -8.62 -19.31
N ARG A 147 2.08 -8.05 -19.51
CA ARG A 147 1.56 -7.68 -20.84
C ARG A 147 2.33 -6.53 -21.44
N SER A 148 2.53 -5.45 -20.67
CA SER A 148 3.29 -4.28 -21.13
C SER A 148 4.73 -4.63 -21.50
N ALA A 149 5.33 -5.59 -20.79
CA ALA A 149 6.70 -6.05 -20.99
C ALA A 149 6.84 -7.12 -22.10
N ASN A 150 5.76 -7.43 -22.82
CA ASN A 150 5.67 -8.51 -23.81
C ASN A 150 6.06 -9.91 -23.30
N LEU A 151 6.06 -10.09 -21.98
CA LEU A 151 6.32 -11.39 -21.36
C LEU A 151 5.15 -12.34 -21.63
N ILE A 152 3.92 -11.83 -21.55
CA ILE A 152 2.70 -12.53 -21.95
C ILE A 152 1.90 -11.70 -22.96
N THR A 153 1.35 -12.35 -23.98
CA THR A 153 0.50 -11.71 -24.99
C THR A 153 -0.97 -12.11 -24.78
N PRO A 154 -1.93 -11.38 -25.36
CA PRO A 154 -3.35 -11.75 -25.30
C PRO A 154 -3.66 -13.16 -25.85
N GLN A 155 -2.79 -13.73 -26.69
CA GLN A 155 -2.93 -15.08 -27.25
C GLN A 155 -2.52 -16.18 -26.25
N HIS A 156 -1.73 -15.85 -25.23
CA HIS A 156 -1.33 -16.82 -24.21
C HIS A 156 -2.48 -17.11 -23.26
N ARG A 157 -2.67 -18.39 -22.93
CA ARG A 157 -3.56 -18.80 -21.85
C ARG A 157 -2.89 -18.53 -20.50
N VAL A 158 -3.48 -17.62 -19.71
CA VAL A 158 -3.03 -17.35 -18.34
C VAL A 158 -3.66 -18.39 -17.40
N MET A 159 -2.82 -19.07 -16.61
CA MET A 159 -3.26 -20.00 -15.56
C MET A 159 -3.00 -19.38 -14.19
N TYR A 160 -4.02 -19.39 -13.33
CA TYR A 160 -3.91 -18.91 -11.95
C TYR A 160 -3.91 -20.10 -10.99
N ILE A 161 -2.91 -20.14 -10.11
CA ILE A 161 -2.77 -21.16 -9.07
C ILE A 161 -2.78 -20.43 -7.73
N ASN A 162 -3.97 -20.25 -7.18
CA ASN A 162 -4.16 -19.52 -5.94
C ASN A 162 -4.53 -20.52 -4.83
N SER A 163 -3.71 -20.56 -3.78
CA SER A 163 -4.06 -21.25 -2.54
C SER A 163 -4.76 -20.27 -1.61
N ARG A 164 -5.82 -20.71 -0.93
CA ARG A 164 -6.35 -19.98 0.23
C ARG A 164 -5.71 -20.61 1.45
N SER A 165 -5.01 -19.83 2.27
CA SER A 165 -4.72 -20.30 3.63
C SER A 165 -6.04 -20.33 4.38
N GLU A 166 -6.49 -21.52 4.78
CA GLU A 166 -7.56 -21.64 5.75
C GLU A 166 -7.01 -21.10 7.08
N VAL A 167 -7.51 -19.92 7.47
CA VAL A 167 -7.39 -19.37 8.82
C VAL A 167 -8.80 -19.17 9.33
#